data_AF-A0A162Y959-F1
#
_entry.id   AF-A0A162Y959-F1
#
_cell.length_a   1.000
_cell.length_b   1.000
_cell.length_c   1.000
_cell.angle_alpha   90.00
_cell.angle_beta   90.00
_cell.angle_gamma   90.00
#
_symmetry.space_group_name_H-M   'P 1'
#
loop_
_entity.id
_entity.type
_entity.pdbx_description
1 polymer ?
#
loop_
_entity_poly.entity_id
_entity_poly.type
_entity_poly.pdbx_seq_one_letter_code
_entity_poly.pdbx_strand_id
1 'polypeptide(L)'
;MKHKLVLIIIGFLCINCADKKKTKNDTPITIVNKFKNQEVSWFKTKGNSQIKGTAKFKSKNGKIRFGEEFRIELMPNCQYTQERLNHIYRNTNSGYVHIEDGIPKFTPDPKGYHDTIKTMCNKDGEFEFSNLPAGEYYIIAFMLWEKTGGGLMQHVILSENESKSIKMTNF
;
A
#
# COMPACT_ATOMS: atom_id res chain seq x y z
N MET A 1 65.45 10.76 -43.34
CA MET A 1 65.26 10.41 -41.92
C MET A 1 64.97 11.67 -41.12
N LYS A 2 63.77 11.81 -40.54
CA LYS A 2 63.51 12.26 -39.14
C LYS A 2 62.03 12.57 -38.98
N HIS A 3 61.52 12.20 -37.81
CA HIS A 3 60.17 11.72 -37.56
C HIS A 3 59.10 12.82 -37.48
N LYS A 4 57.90 12.53 -38.02
CA LYS A 4 56.67 13.27 -37.71
C LYS A 4 56.22 12.89 -36.30
N LEU A 5 56.23 13.86 -35.39
CA LEU A 5 55.68 13.71 -34.04
C LEU A 5 54.17 13.95 -34.12
N VAL A 6 53.37 12.88 -34.13
CA VAL A 6 51.91 12.94 -34.02
C VAL A 6 51.55 12.89 -32.54
N LEU A 7 51.10 14.02 -32.00
CA LEU A 7 50.54 14.12 -30.65
C LEU A 7 49.09 13.64 -30.68
N ILE A 8 48.87 12.41 -30.20
CA ILE A 8 47.53 11.86 -29.96
C ILE A 8 47.06 12.38 -28.60
N ILE A 9 46.16 13.37 -28.60
CA ILE A 9 45.45 13.80 -27.40
C ILE A 9 44.25 12.84 -27.22
N ILE A 10 44.41 11.85 -26.34
CA ILE A 10 43.32 11.00 -25.87
C ILE A 10 42.54 11.82 -24.81
N GLY A 11 41.44 12.43 -25.25
CA GLY A 11 40.49 13.11 -24.37
C GLY A 11 39.73 12.10 -23.52
N PHE A 12 40.02 12.11 -22.22
CA PHE A 12 39.38 11.31 -21.18
C PHE A 12 37.87 11.63 -21.11
N LEU A 13 37.03 10.67 -21.51
CA LEU A 13 35.58 10.72 -21.30
C LEU A 13 35.28 10.50 -19.82
N CYS A 14 35.17 11.60 -19.06
CA CYS A 14 34.58 11.57 -17.72
C CYS A 14 33.07 11.32 -17.85
N ILE A 15 32.68 10.04 -17.80
CA ILE A 15 31.30 9.62 -17.60
C ILE A 15 30.93 10.02 -16.16
N ASN A 16 30.36 11.21 -16.00
CA ASN A 16 29.64 11.58 -14.79
C ASN A 16 28.41 10.67 -14.71
N CYS A 17 28.52 9.56 -13.99
CA CYS A 17 27.38 8.91 -13.37
C CYS A 17 26.80 9.91 -12.36
N ALA A 18 25.90 10.76 -12.84
CA ALA A 18 25.01 11.51 -11.96
C ALA A 18 24.07 10.49 -11.31
N ASP A 19 24.50 9.94 -10.17
CA ASP A 19 23.63 9.24 -9.23
C ASP A 19 22.54 10.23 -8.82
N LYS A 20 21.40 10.16 -9.51
CA LYS A 20 20.17 10.82 -9.10
C LYS A 20 19.74 10.21 -7.77
N LYS A 21 20.28 10.71 -6.66
CA LYS A 21 19.72 10.49 -5.34
C LYS A 21 18.26 10.92 -5.40
N LYS A 22 17.34 9.95 -5.39
CA LYS A 22 15.91 10.20 -5.19
C LYS A 22 15.79 10.97 -3.86
N THR A 23 15.58 12.27 -3.92
CA THR A 23 15.21 13.09 -2.77
C THR A 23 13.88 12.56 -2.27
N LYS A 24 13.91 11.80 -1.17
CA LYS A 24 12.70 11.51 -0.38
C LYS A 24 12.25 12.86 0.17
N ASN A 25 11.21 13.44 -0.43
CA ASN A 25 10.57 14.63 0.14
C ASN A 25 9.94 14.20 1.47
N ASP A 26 10.60 14.54 2.58
CA ASP A 26 10.17 14.21 3.95
C ASP A 26 9.02 15.09 4.45
N THR A 27 8.61 16.10 3.67
CA THR A 27 7.49 16.97 3.98
C THR A 27 6.20 16.14 4.04
N PRO A 28 5.50 16.09 5.19
CA PRO A 28 4.23 15.40 5.28
C PRO A 28 3.19 15.98 4.31
N ILE A 29 2.43 15.11 3.66
CA ILE A 29 1.29 15.49 2.84
C ILE A 29 0.18 16.00 3.77
N THR A 30 -0.36 17.18 3.46
CA THR A 30 -1.50 17.72 4.20
C THR A 30 -2.78 17.07 3.70
N ILE A 31 -3.53 16.44 4.61
CA ILE A 31 -4.86 15.87 4.34
C ILE A 31 -5.91 16.95 4.63
N VAL A 32 -6.76 17.24 3.64
CA VAL A 32 -7.75 18.31 3.69
C VAL A 32 -9.00 17.85 4.46
N ASN A 33 -9.45 16.61 4.23
CA ASN A 33 -10.60 16.07 4.93
C ASN A 33 -10.27 15.83 6.40
N LYS A 34 -11.15 16.26 7.32
CA LYS A 34 -10.98 16.00 8.75
C LYS A 34 -11.51 14.62 9.10
N PHE A 35 -10.74 13.82 9.84
CA PHE A 35 -11.23 12.58 10.42
C PHE A 35 -12.27 12.86 11.51
N LYS A 36 -13.47 12.30 11.37
CA LYS A 36 -14.56 12.42 12.36
C LYS A 36 -14.93 11.02 12.86
N ASN A 37 -14.70 10.76 14.15
CA ASN A 37 -15.02 9.46 14.77
C ASN A 37 -16.47 9.00 14.53
N GLN A 38 -17.41 9.94 14.45
CA GLN A 38 -18.82 9.66 14.19
C GLN A 38 -19.09 9.04 12.80
N GLU A 39 -18.29 9.39 11.78
CA GLU A 39 -18.47 8.83 10.42
C GLU A 39 -18.11 7.34 10.36
N VAL A 40 -17.36 6.85 11.36
CA VAL A 40 -16.87 5.47 11.43
C VAL A 40 -17.35 4.72 12.67
N SER A 41 -18.30 5.29 13.44
CA SER A 41 -18.76 4.68 14.69
C SER A 41 -19.47 3.33 14.50
N TRP A 42 -19.99 3.08 13.30
CA TRP A 42 -20.61 1.82 12.91
C TRP A 42 -19.60 0.66 12.77
N PHE A 43 -18.33 0.98 12.49
CA PHE A 43 -17.31 0.02 12.02
C PHE A 43 -17.07 -1.17 12.96
N LYS A 44 -17.17 -0.95 14.27
CA LYS A 44 -16.94 -1.97 15.31
C LYS A 44 -18.22 -2.50 15.94
N THR A 45 -19.37 -2.19 15.35
CA THR A 45 -20.62 -2.83 15.72
C THR A 45 -20.64 -4.27 15.18
N LYS A 46 -21.55 -5.10 15.70
CA LYS A 46 -21.71 -6.47 15.21
C LYS A 46 -22.67 -6.48 14.03
N GLY A 47 -22.34 -7.25 13.00
CA GLY A 47 -23.28 -7.65 11.96
C GLY A 47 -23.15 -9.12 11.65
N ASN A 48 -23.75 -9.54 10.52
CA ASN A 48 -23.82 -10.93 10.09
C ASN A 48 -23.17 -11.16 8.72
N SER A 49 -22.40 -10.18 8.24
CA SER A 49 -21.73 -10.26 6.95
C SER A 49 -20.27 -10.72 7.12
N GLN A 50 -19.66 -11.20 6.04
CA GLN A 50 -18.28 -11.67 6.03
C GLN A 50 -17.55 -11.27 4.75
N ILE A 51 -16.23 -11.12 4.86
CA ILE A 51 -15.33 -10.93 3.73
C ILE A 51 -14.27 -12.03 3.79
N LYS A 52 -14.16 -12.81 2.71
CA LYS A 52 -13.12 -13.80 2.48
C LYS A 52 -12.26 -13.35 1.32
N GLY A 53 -10.97 -13.60 1.38
CA GLY A 53 -10.13 -13.22 0.26
C GLY A 53 -8.77 -13.89 0.21
N THR A 54 -8.05 -13.57 -0.86
CA THR A 54 -6.67 -13.98 -1.06
C THR A 54 -5.80 -12.76 -1.35
N ALA A 55 -4.57 -12.76 -0.83
CA ALA A 55 -3.58 -11.72 -1.07
C ALA A 55 -2.28 -12.33 -1.61
N LYS A 56 -1.86 -11.90 -2.81
CA LYS A 56 -0.58 -12.28 -3.41
C LYS A 56 0.08 -11.07 -4.05
N PHE A 57 1.34 -10.81 -3.74
CA PHE A 57 2.06 -9.63 -4.19
C PHE A 57 3.30 -10.00 -5.00
N LYS A 58 3.45 -9.41 -6.17
CA LYS A 58 4.67 -9.48 -6.97
C LYS A 58 5.61 -8.34 -6.58
N SER A 59 6.76 -8.70 -6.00
CA SER A 59 7.83 -7.75 -5.68
C SER A 59 8.49 -7.21 -6.94
N LYS A 60 9.28 -6.12 -6.82
CA LYS A 60 9.96 -5.48 -7.96
C LYS A 60 10.87 -6.41 -8.75
N ASN A 61 11.45 -7.42 -8.11
CA ASN A 61 12.26 -8.45 -8.75
C ASN A 61 11.44 -9.61 -9.37
N GLY A 62 10.11 -9.49 -9.43
CA GLY A 62 9.22 -10.47 -10.05
C GLY A 62 8.80 -11.66 -9.17
N LYS A 63 9.36 -11.81 -7.96
CA LYS A 63 8.98 -12.89 -7.04
C LYS A 63 7.55 -12.68 -6.51
N ILE A 64 6.74 -13.73 -6.53
CA ILE A 64 5.41 -13.72 -5.91
C ILE A 64 5.57 -14.05 -4.42
N ARG A 65 4.92 -13.24 -3.58
CA ARG A 65 4.89 -13.33 -2.12
C ARG A 65 3.45 -13.51 -1.66
N PHE A 66 3.24 -14.46 -0.76
CA PHE A 66 1.98 -14.76 -0.07
C PHE A 66 2.31 -15.62 1.16
N GLY A 67 1.33 -15.83 2.04
CA GLY A 67 1.49 -16.68 3.23
C GLY A 67 1.27 -15.91 4.53
N GLU A 68 1.62 -16.55 5.64
CA GLU A 68 1.26 -16.13 7.00
C GLU A 68 1.87 -14.80 7.45
N GLU A 69 2.88 -14.28 6.74
CA GLU A 69 3.47 -12.97 7.01
C GLU A 69 2.64 -11.81 6.42
N PHE A 70 1.62 -12.09 5.60
CA PHE A 70 0.69 -11.06 5.14
C PHE A 70 -0.24 -10.64 6.27
N ARG A 71 -0.10 -9.39 6.70
CA ARG A 71 -1.06 -8.74 7.58
C ARG A 71 -2.15 -8.09 6.74
N ILE A 72 -3.39 -8.34 7.14
CA ILE A 72 -4.57 -7.73 6.54
C ILE A 72 -5.20 -6.77 7.54
N GLU A 73 -5.40 -5.52 7.13
CA GLU A 73 -6.14 -4.52 7.89
C GLU A 73 -7.42 -4.15 7.17
N LEU A 74 -8.53 -4.20 7.89
CA LEU A 74 -9.82 -3.71 7.46
C LEU A 74 -10.03 -2.31 8.06
N MET A 75 -10.35 -1.36 7.22
CA MET A 75 -10.56 0.04 7.59
C MET A 75 -11.97 0.47 7.17
N PRO A 76 -12.68 1.27 7.97
CA PRO A 76 -13.93 1.87 7.53
C PRO A 76 -13.66 2.96 6.49
N ASN A 77 -14.53 3.03 5.48
CA ASN A 77 -14.51 4.14 4.52
C ASN A 77 -15.03 5.42 5.20
N CYS A 78 -14.28 6.51 5.03
CA CYS A 78 -14.70 7.89 5.26
C CYS A 78 -13.87 8.79 4.36
N GLN A 79 -14.21 10.08 4.24
CA GLN A 79 -13.52 11.00 3.33
C GLN A 79 -12.02 11.13 3.67
N TYR A 80 -11.65 11.15 4.97
CA TYR A 80 -10.24 11.14 5.39
C TYR A 80 -9.52 9.86 4.91
N THR A 81 -10.12 8.69 5.15
CA THR A 81 -9.53 7.40 4.75
C THR A 81 -9.34 7.34 3.24
N GLN A 82 -10.35 7.74 2.47
CA GLN A 82 -10.30 7.75 1.01
C GLN A 82 -9.19 8.68 0.49
N GLU A 83 -9.09 9.92 1.00
CA GLU A 83 -8.06 10.86 0.59
C GLU A 83 -6.65 10.32 0.89
N ARG A 84 -6.41 9.85 2.11
CA ARG A 84 -5.12 9.32 2.53
C ARG A 84 -4.71 8.09 1.71
N LEU A 85 -5.63 7.14 1.52
CA LEU A 85 -5.35 5.96 0.72
C LEU A 85 -5.14 6.30 -0.76
N ASN A 86 -5.86 7.29 -1.31
CA ASN A 86 -5.61 7.76 -2.67
C ASN A 86 -4.21 8.37 -2.83
N HIS A 87 -3.67 9.06 -1.82
CA HIS A 87 -2.28 9.52 -1.86
C HIS A 87 -1.25 8.37 -1.83
N ILE A 88 -1.54 7.28 -1.12
CA ILE A 88 -0.65 6.11 -1.03
C ILE A 88 -0.74 5.31 -2.34
N TYR A 89 -1.94 4.90 -2.73
CA TYR A 89 -2.20 3.91 -3.78
C TYR A 89 -2.52 4.51 -5.14
N ARG A 90 -2.70 5.84 -5.24
CA ARG A 90 -3.05 6.59 -6.47
C ARG A 90 -4.33 6.10 -7.15
N ASN A 91 -5.22 5.51 -6.36
CA ASN A 91 -6.49 4.97 -6.80
C ASN A 91 -7.43 4.89 -5.58
N THR A 92 -8.73 5.08 -5.79
CA THR A 92 -9.75 5.02 -4.74
C THR A 92 -10.47 3.69 -4.64
N ASN A 93 -10.33 2.81 -5.64
CA ASN A 93 -10.96 1.49 -5.69
C ASN A 93 -9.98 0.35 -5.42
N SER A 94 -8.81 0.33 -6.05
CA SER A 94 -7.81 -0.72 -5.86
C SER A 94 -6.44 -0.25 -6.30
N GLY A 95 -5.38 -0.61 -5.57
CA GLY A 95 -4.03 -0.22 -5.94
C GLY A 95 -2.96 -0.96 -5.17
N TYR A 96 -1.70 -0.67 -5.49
CA TYR A 96 -0.56 -1.27 -4.82
C TYR A 96 0.60 -0.28 -4.68
N VAL A 97 1.46 -0.54 -3.71
CA VAL A 97 2.72 0.19 -3.50
C VAL A 97 3.86 -0.77 -3.19
N HIS A 98 5.05 -0.42 -3.64
CA HIS A 98 6.29 -1.01 -3.17
C HIS A 98 6.92 -0.06 -2.15
N ILE A 99 7.44 -0.58 -1.03
CA ILE A 99 8.02 0.25 0.03
C ILE A 99 9.21 1.06 -0.46
N GLU A 100 9.92 0.54 -1.46
CA GLU A 100 11.05 1.20 -2.10
C GLU A 100 10.66 2.49 -2.84
N ASP A 101 9.37 2.71 -3.13
CA ASP A 101 8.89 3.98 -3.70
C ASP A 101 8.65 5.05 -2.63
N GLY A 102 8.78 4.69 -1.36
CA GLY A 102 8.54 5.56 -0.22
C GLY A 102 7.09 5.54 0.22
N ILE A 103 6.88 5.46 1.53
CA ILE A 103 5.57 5.60 2.13
C ILE A 103 5.44 7.04 2.61
N PRO A 104 4.47 7.82 2.08
CA PRO A 104 4.30 9.21 2.49
C PRO A 104 3.92 9.32 3.97
N LYS A 105 4.36 10.41 4.59
CA LYS A 105 3.88 10.86 5.91
C LYS A 105 2.70 11.80 5.71
N PHE A 106 1.82 11.89 6.69
CA PHE A 106 0.59 12.69 6.60
C PHE A 106 0.41 13.60 7.80
N THR A 107 -0.22 14.75 7.58
CA THR A 107 -0.65 15.68 8.63
C THR A 107 -2.06 16.21 8.31
N PRO A 108 -3.03 16.17 9.23
CA PRO A 108 -2.97 15.53 10.54
C PRO A 108 -2.94 13.99 10.42
N ASP A 109 -2.37 13.33 11.43
CA ASP A 109 -2.42 11.87 11.60
C ASP A 109 -3.22 11.51 12.86
N PRO A 110 -4.57 11.47 12.77
CA PRO A 110 -5.43 11.29 13.93
C PRO A 110 -5.36 9.84 14.43
N LYS A 111 -5.25 9.66 15.75
CA LYS A 111 -5.21 8.33 16.38
C LYS A 111 -6.36 7.41 15.94
N GLY A 112 -7.57 7.97 15.77
CA GLY A 112 -8.76 7.22 15.35
C GLY A 112 -8.66 6.59 13.96
N TYR A 113 -7.83 7.12 13.05
CA TYR A 113 -7.60 6.51 11.74
C TYR A 113 -6.92 5.13 11.84
N HIS A 114 -6.10 4.94 12.89
CA HIS A 114 -5.39 3.68 13.13
C HIS A 114 -6.25 2.64 13.85
N ASP A 115 -7.53 2.95 14.11
CA ASP A 115 -8.45 2.06 14.81
C ASP A 115 -9.09 1.04 13.85
N THR A 116 -8.27 0.10 13.38
CA THR A 116 -8.62 -0.90 12.34
C THR A 116 -8.89 -2.28 12.93
N ILE A 117 -9.54 -3.17 12.16
CA ILE A 117 -9.63 -4.60 12.48
C ILE A 117 -8.52 -5.32 11.73
N LYS A 118 -7.80 -6.24 12.38
CA LYS A 118 -6.62 -6.89 11.80
C LYS A 118 -6.76 -8.41 11.82
N THR A 119 -6.27 -9.05 10.77
CA THR A 119 -6.09 -10.49 10.70
C THR A 119 -4.79 -10.82 9.96
N MET A 120 -4.42 -12.08 9.93
CA MET A 120 -3.28 -12.59 9.16
C MET A 120 -3.79 -13.53 8.08
N CYS A 121 -3.05 -13.64 6.99
CA CYS A 121 -3.28 -14.71 6.03
C CYS A 121 -2.90 -16.09 6.60
N ASN A 122 -3.44 -17.16 6.01
CA ASN A 122 -2.92 -18.52 6.16
C ASN A 122 -1.76 -18.79 5.18
N LYS A 123 -1.21 -20.02 5.19
CA LYS A 123 -0.12 -20.46 4.30
C LYS A 123 -0.39 -20.27 2.80
N ASP A 124 -1.66 -20.31 2.39
CA ASP A 124 -2.09 -20.20 0.99
C ASP A 124 -2.38 -18.75 0.58
N GLY A 125 -2.22 -17.80 1.52
CA GLY A 125 -2.47 -16.37 1.33
C GLY A 125 -3.94 -15.99 1.50
N GLU A 126 -4.74 -16.84 2.13
CA GLU A 126 -6.17 -16.62 2.34
C GLU A 126 -6.43 -15.92 3.67
N PHE A 127 -7.45 -15.07 3.74
CA PHE A 127 -7.86 -14.37 4.96
C PHE A 127 -9.39 -14.27 5.07
N GLU A 128 -9.86 -14.03 6.28
CA GLU A 128 -11.28 -13.87 6.58
C GLU A 128 -11.52 -12.81 7.65
N PHE A 129 -12.60 -12.04 7.45
CA PHE A 129 -13.26 -11.24 8.46
C PHE A 129 -14.72 -11.68 8.55
N SER A 130 -15.21 -11.89 9.76
CA SER A 130 -16.59 -12.34 10.03
C SER A 130 -17.28 -11.41 11.03
N ASN A 131 -18.61 -11.54 11.12
CA ASN A 131 -19.47 -10.73 11.99
C ASN A 131 -19.40 -9.22 11.71
N LEU A 132 -19.22 -8.85 10.44
CA LEU A 132 -19.10 -7.47 10.00
C LEU A 132 -20.48 -6.83 9.82
N PRO A 133 -20.65 -5.55 10.20
CA PRO A 133 -21.82 -4.77 9.80
C PRO A 133 -21.81 -4.51 8.30
N ALA A 134 -22.98 -4.20 7.73
CA ALA A 134 -23.03 -3.64 6.39
C ALA A 134 -22.29 -2.29 6.36
N GLY A 135 -21.63 -1.98 5.25
CA GLY A 135 -20.88 -0.75 5.13
C GLY A 135 -19.82 -0.80 4.03
N GLU A 136 -19.06 0.28 3.95
CA GLU A 136 -17.97 0.42 3.00
C GLU A 136 -16.63 0.33 3.70
N TYR A 137 -15.74 -0.46 3.11
CA TYR A 137 -14.46 -0.83 3.70
C TYR A 137 -13.33 -0.61 2.72
N TYR A 138 -12.15 -0.35 3.27
CA TYR A 138 -10.88 -0.57 2.60
C TYR A 138 -10.18 -1.76 3.25
N ILE A 139 -9.64 -2.65 2.42
CA ILE A 139 -8.82 -3.78 2.84
C ILE A 139 -7.40 -3.51 2.39
N ILE A 140 -6.49 -3.48 3.35
CA ILE A 140 -5.07 -3.28 3.14
C ILE A 140 -4.35 -4.59 3.44
N ALA A 141 -3.77 -5.20 2.43
CA ALA A 141 -2.88 -6.35 2.61
C ALA A 141 -1.44 -5.86 2.51
N PHE A 142 -0.63 -6.06 3.54
CA PHE A 142 0.78 -5.66 3.49
C PHE A 142 1.69 -6.72 4.07
N MET A 143 2.92 -6.73 3.56
CA MET A 143 3.98 -7.62 4.02
C MET A 143 5.31 -6.86 3.96
N LEU A 144 6.08 -6.99 5.04
CA LEU A 144 7.46 -6.52 5.12
C LEU A 144 8.37 -7.73 5.10
N TRP A 145 9.45 -7.68 4.34
CA TRP A 145 10.52 -8.67 4.42
C TRP A 145 11.86 -7.97 4.23
N GLU A 146 12.81 -8.26 5.12
CA GLU A 146 14.10 -7.55 5.16
C GLU A 146 13.90 -6.02 5.24
N LYS A 147 14.41 -5.27 4.24
CA LYS A 147 14.26 -3.82 4.09
C LYS A 147 13.34 -3.42 2.93
N THR A 148 12.49 -4.34 2.48
CA THR A 148 11.55 -4.16 1.37
C THR A 148 10.17 -4.64 1.81
N GLY A 149 9.19 -4.47 0.93
CA GLY A 149 7.82 -4.88 1.19
C GLY A 149 6.87 -4.31 0.17
N GLY A 150 5.60 -4.54 0.40
CA GLY A 150 4.55 -3.98 -0.42
C GLY A 150 3.20 -3.99 0.27
N GLY A 151 2.32 -3.18 -0.27
CA GLY A 151 0.92 -3.08 0.14
C GLY A 151 0.01 -3.22 -1.07
N LEU A 152 -1.14 -3.85 -0.87
CA LEU A 152 -2.29 -3.88 -1.75
C LEU A 152 -3.44 -3.17 -1.03
N MET A 153 -4.28 -2.47 -1.77
CA MET A 153 -5.51 -1.86 -1.28
C MET A 153 -6.68 -2.30 -2.17
N GLN A 154 -7.82 -2.59 -1.56
CA GLN A 154 -9.08 -2.87 -2.23
C GLN A 154 -10.24 -2.21 -1.46
N HIS A 155 -11.05 -1.42 -2.16
CA HIS A 155 -12.35 -0.92 -1.69
C HIS A 155 -13.40 -2.02 -1.86
N VAL A 156 -14.25 -2.14 -0.85
CA VAL A 156 -15.29 -3.18 -0.77
C VAL A 156 -16.55 -2.60 -0.15
N ILE A 157 -17.67 -2.75 -0.85
CA ILE A 157 -19.01 -2.48 -0.31
C ILE A 157 -19.59 -3.80 0.17
N LEU A 158 -20.12 -3.86 1.39
CA LEU A 158 -20.70 -5.05 1.99
C LEU A 158 -22.15 -4.76 2.42
N SER A 159 -23.08 -5.57 1.94
CA SER A 159 -24.50 -5.52 2.30
C SER A 159 -24.78 -6.40 3.53
N GLU A 160 -25.96 -6.27 4.14
CA GLU A 160 -26.36 -7.13 5.26
C GLU A 160 -26.44 -8.60 4.84
N ASN A 161 -25.94 -9.50 5.69
CA ASN A 161 -25.87 -10.94 5.45
C ASN A 161 -25.07 -11.34 4.19
N GLU A 162 -24.28 -10.43 3.61
CA GLU A 162 -23.44 -10.73 2.44
C GLU A 162 -22.19 -11.52 2.86
N SER A 163 -21.88 -12.56 2.08
CA SER A 163 -20.58 -13.22 2.11
C SER A 163 -19.80 -12.86 0.86
N LYS A 164 -18.82 -11.96 1.00
CA LYS A 164 -18.08 -11.42 -0.14
C LYS A 164 -16.72 -12.10 -0.31
N SER A 165 -16.43 -12.56 -1.51
CA SER A 165 -15.13 -13.15 -1.88
C SER A 165 -14.33 -12.17 -2.74
N ILE A 166 -13.06 -11.93 -2.38
CA ILE A 166 -12.17 -11.03 -3.13
C ILE A 166 -10.80 -11.65 -3.41
N LYS A 167 -10.12 -11.14 -4.44
CA LYS A 167 -8.74 -11.50 -4.80
C LYS A 167 -7.92 -10.23 -4.95
N MET A 168 -6.81 -10.14 -4.23
CA MET A 168 -5.90 -8.99 -4.24
C MET A 168 -4.57 -9.40 -4.85
N THR A 169 -4.27 -8.91 -6.06
CA THR A 169 -2.98 -9.08 -6.75
C THR A 169 -2.54 -7.79 -7.45
N ASN A 170 -1.25 -7.68 -7.76
CA ASN A 170 -0.69 -6.60 -8.60
C ASN A 170 -0.11 -7.13 -9.93
N PHE A 171 -0.62 -8.26 -10.40
CA PHE A 171 -0.23 -8.96 -11.63
C PHE A 171 -1.41 -9.76 -12.18
#